data_AF-A0A1S7LFX3-F1
#
_entry.id   AF-A0A1S7LFX3-F1
#
_cell.length_a   1.000
_cell.length_b   1.000
_cell.length_c   1.000
_cell.angle_alpha   90.00
_cell.angle_beta   90.00
_cell.angle_gamma   90.00
#
_symmetry.space_group_name_H-M   'P 1'
#
loop_
_entity.id
_entity.type
_entity.pdbx_description
1 polymer ?
#
loop_
_entity_poly.entity_id
_entity_poly.type
_entity_poly.pdbx_seq_one_letter_code
_entity_poly.pdbx_strand_id
1 'polypeptide(L)'
;MWIFLEGGRFLSIAADPADAQKLRVYARLPGDLEVDFPDAEILEVPADSTLPGQYRFQTILPREQVMQAIAHELEDLSYPIFRKTICNANRVLAAARCDDVMRQAQESAREGMDQDSACERPAEERPAEEIPYK
;
A
#
# COMPACT_ATOMS: atom_id res chain seq x y z
N MET A 1 -3.19 -4.88 -1.09
CA MET A 1 -2.13 -4.64 -0.10
C MET A 1 -1.53 -3.26 -0.34
N TRP A 2 -1.33 -2.46 0.70
CA TRP A 2 -0.63 -1.17 0.62
C TRP A 2 0.68 -1.27 1.37
N ILE A 3 1.77 -0.79 0.78
CA ILE A 3 3.12 -0.82 1.36
C ILE A 3 3.77 0.54 1.19
N PHE A 4 4.37 1.04 2.27
CA PHE A 4 5.30 2.16 2.21
C PHE A 4 6.72 1.62 2.32
N LEU A 5 7.58 2.01 1.38
CA LEU A 5 8.97 1.57 1.25
C LEU A 5 9.94 2.74 1.44
N GLU A 6 11.24 2.45 1.55
CA GLU A 6 12.28 3.46 1.77
C GLU A 6 12.15 4.64 0.80
N GLY A 7 12.50 5.85 1.26
CA GLY A 7 12.34 7.07 0.47
C GLY A 7 10.91 7.61 0.41
N GLY A 8 9.97 6.96 1.09
CA GLY A 8 8.55 7.32 1.12
C GLY A 8 7.77 6.83 -0.09
N ARG A 9 8.30 5.85 -0.83
CA ARG A 9 7.64 5.24 -1.98
C ARG A 9 6.39 4.49 -1.53
N PHE A 10 5.36 4.47 -2.36
CA PHE A 10 4.10 3.80 -2.06
C PHE A 10 3.73 2.81 -3.16
N LEU A 11 3.45 1.57 -2.76
CA LEU A 11 2.92 0.52 -3.63
C LEU A 11 1.53 0.09 -3.17
N SER A 12 0.59 0.01 -4.11
CA SER A 12 -0.65 -0.75 -3.95
C SER A 12 -0.60 -1.99 -4.83
N ILE A 13 -0.80 -3.16 -4.24
CA ILE A 13 -0.65 -4.46 -4.90
C ILE A 13 -1.98 -5.21 -4.82
N ALA A 14 -2.44 -5.71 -5.96
CA ALA A 14 -3.63 -6.54 -6.08
C ALA A 14 -3.37 -7.74 -6.99
N ALA A 15 -4.12 -8.83 -6.78
CA ALA A 15 -4.11 -9.95 -7.72
C ALA A 15 -4.64 -9.47 -9.08
N ASP A 16 -4.03 -9.94 -10.16
CA ASP A 16 -4.61 -9.72 -11.48
C ASP A 16 -5.85 -10.63 -11.65
N PRO A 17 -7.01 -10.09 -12.03
CA PRO A 17 -8.23 -10.88 -12.16
C PRO A 17 -8.23 -11.82 -13.37
N ALA A 18 -7.36 -11.60 -14.36
CA ALA A 18 -7.23 -12.44 -15.54
C ALA A 18 -6.13 -13.51 -15.38
N ASP A 19 -5.15 -13.29 -14.51
CA ASP A 19 -4.05 -14.23 -14.27
C ASP A 19 -3.61 -14.24 -12.79
N ALA A 20 -3.95 -15.31 -12.06
CA ALA A 20 -3.61 -15.47 -10.64
C ALA A 20 -2.09 -15.53 -10.36
N GLN A 21 -1.27 -15.82 -11.37
CA GLN A 21 0.19 -15.82 -11.26
C GLN A 21 0.79 -14.42 -11.40
N LYS A 22 -0.03 -13.41 -11.73
CA LYS A 22 0.38 -12.02 -11.87
C LYS A 22 -0.25 -11.14 -10.80
N LEU A 23 0.41 -10.00 -10.58
CA LEU A 23 -0.02 -8.95 -9.69
C LEU A 23 -0.09 -7.64 -10.46
N ARG A 24 -1.13 -6.87 -10.18
CA ARG A 24 -1.19 -5.46 -10.55
C ARG A 24 -0.53 -4.66 -9.45
N VAL A 25 0.49 -3.89 -9.82
CA VAL A 25 1.23 -3.02 -8.91
C VAL A 25 1.01 -1.59 -9.34
N TYR A 26 0.65 -0.76 -8.38
CA TYR A 26 0.21 0.61 -8.60
C TYR A 26 1.04 1.57 -7.76
N ALA A 27 1.32 2.75 -8.31
CA ALA A 27 1.89 3.87 -7.58
C ALA A 27 1.15 5.18 -7.89
N ARG A 28 1.33 6.16 -7.00
CA ARG A 28 0.77 7.50 -7.12
C ARG A 28 1.75 8.49 -7.74
N LEU A 29 3.03 8.35 -7.41
CA LEU A 29 4.08 9.28 -7.78
C LEU A 29 5.05 8.62 -8.77
N PRO A 30 5.63 9.41 -9.69
CA PRO A 30 6.64 8.90 -10.61
C PRO A 30 7.89 8.46 -9.84
N GLY A 31 8.58 7.44 -10.35
CA GLY A 31 9.77 6.89 -9.74
C GLY A 31 9.51 5.88 -8.62
N ASP A 32 8.26 5.67 -8.20
CA ASP A 32 7.95 4.65 -7.19
C ASP A 32 8.05 3.25 -7.80
N LEU A 33 7.51 3.02 -9.00
CA LEU A 33 7.58 1.70 -9.66
C LEU A 33 8.95 1.45 -10.28
N GLU A 34 9.59 2.48 -10.82
CA GLU A 34 10.86 2.39 -11.55
C GLU A 34 12.02 1.97 -10.64
N VAL A 35 11.97 2.32 -9.35
CA VAL A 35 13.02 1.94 -8.39
C VAL A 35 12.91 0.46 -8.01
N ASP A 36 11.68 -0.02 -7.74
CA ASP A 36 11.44 -1.42 -7.35
C ASP A 36 11.44 -2.39 -8.54
N PHE A 37 11.09 -1.89 -9.73
CA PHE A 37 10.90 -2.69 -10.94
C PHE A 37 11.53 -2.01 -12.16
N PRO A 38 12.86 -1.92 -12.24
CA PRO A 38 13.55 -1.14 -13.28
C PRO A 38 13.29 -1.62 -14.72
N ASP A 39 12.97 -2.92 -14.89
CA ASP A 39 12.69 -3.53 -16.20
C ASP A 39 11.19 -3.65 -16.51
N ALA A 40 10.32 -3.09 -15.66
CA ALA A 40 8.88 -3.19 -15.84
C ALA A 40 8.37 -2.23 -16.93
N GLU A 41 7.39 -2.70 -17.70
CA GLU A 41 6.57 -1.80 -18.52
C GLU A 41 5.60 -1.04 -17.60
N ILE A 42 5.80 0.27 -17.47
CA ILE A 42 4.98 1.14 -16.65
C ILE A 42 4.03 1.92 -17.53
N LEU A 43 2.73 1.75 -17.27
CA LEU A 43 1.67 2.51 -17.89
C LEU A 43 1.32 3.71 -17.00
N GLU A 44 1.41 4.91 -17.57
CA GLU A 44 0.93 6.13 -16.96
C GLU A 44 -0.51 6.44 -17.42
N VAL A 45 -1.43 6.53 -16.48
CA VAL A 45 -2.84 6.86 -16.72
C VAL A 45 -3.01 8.39 -16.69
N PRO A 46 -3.59 8.99 -17.74
CA PRO A 46 -3.85 10.43 -17.81
C PRO A 46 -4.72 10.96 -16.66
N ALA A 47 -4.45 12.20 -16.24
CA ALA A 47 -5.13 12.86 -15.12
C ALA A 47 -6.61 13.21 -15.39
N ASP A 48 -7.06 13.19 -16.65
CA ASP A 48 -8.44 13.42 -17.07
C ASP A 48 -9.32 12.17 -17.00
N SER A 49 -8.75 11.04 -16.58
CA SER A 49 -9.48 9.80 -16.34
C SER A 49 -10.52 10.02 -15.21
N THR A 50 -11.80 9.94 -15.58
CA THR A 50 -12.95 10.41 -14.78
C THR A 50 -13.28 9.60 -13.52
N LEU A 51 -12.49 8.60 -13.14
CA LEU A 51 -12.72 7.86 -11.88
C LEU A 51 -11.85 8.43 -10.76
N PRO A 52 -12.45 8.98 -9.70
CA PRO A 52 -11.74 9.37 -8.48
C PRO A 52 -10.90 8.22 -7.95
N GLY A 53 -9.68 8.51 -7.48
CA GLY A 53 -8.86 7.52 -6.78
C GLY A 53 -8.05 6.59 -7.67
N GLN A 54 -8.06 6.73 -8.99
CA GLN A 54 -7.16 5.97 -9.86
C GLN A 54 -5.69 6.24 -9.53
N TYR A 55 -4.91 5.16 -9.47
CA TYR A 55 -3.46 5.25 -9.40
C TYR A 55 -2.92 5.71 -10.76
N ARG A 56 -1.98 6.65 -10.75
CA ARG A 56 -1.45 7.25 -11.97
C ARG A 56 -0.49 6.31 -12.68
N PHE A 57 0.30 5.53 -11.94
CA PHE A 57 1.29 4.63 -12.50
C PHE A 57 0.90 3.20 -12.18
N GLN A 58 0.96 2.32 -13.17
CA GLN A 58 0.58 0.92 -13.02
C GLN A 58 1.46 0.00 -13.86
N THR A 59 1.69 -1.19 -13.35
CA THR A 59 2.35 -2.28 -14.07
C THR A 59 1.73 -3.62 -13.69
N ILE A 60 1.92 -4.64 -14.53
CA ILE A 60 1.49 -6.01 -14.27
C ILE A 60 2.72 -6.90 -14.32
N LEU A 61 3.03 -7.55 -13.20
CA LEU A 61 4.25 -8.32 -13.03
C LEU A 61 3.95 -9.75 -12.55
N PRO A 62 4.80 -10.74 -12.86
CA PRO A 62 4.76 -12.04 -12.20
C PRO A 62 4.85 -11.88 -10.67
N ARG A 63 4.08 -12.69 -9.95
CA ARG A 63 4.05 -12.68 -8.48
C ARG A 63 5.43 -12.84 -7.86
N GLU A 64 6.26 -13.72 -8.43
CA GLU A 64 7.62 -13.98 -7.98
C GLU A 64 8.49 -12.71 -8.05
N GLN A 65 8.38 -11.93 -9.12
CA GLN A 65 9.15 -10.69 -9.28
C GLN A 65 8.77 -9.65 -8.21
N VAL A 66 7.47 -9.51 -7.92
CA VAL A 66 7.00 -8.61 -6.84
C VAL A 66 7.47 -9.10 -5.47
N MET A 67 7.44 -10.41 -5.23
CA MET A 67 7.96 -10.98 -3.98
C MET A 67 9.44 -10.72 -3.80
N GLN A 68 10.25 -10.90 -4.84
CA GLN A 68 11.69 -10.65 -4.81
C GLN A 68 12.00 -9.18 -4.50
N ALA A 69 11.28 -8.23 -5.13
CA ALA A 69 11.46 -6.82 -4.85
C ALA A 69 11.15 -6.47 -3.38
N ILE A 70 10.03 -6.97 -2.83
CA ILE A 70 9.69 -6.75 -1.42
C ILE A 70 10.70 -7.42 -0.48
N ALA A 71 11.18 -8.63 -0.81
CA ALA A 71 12.18 -9.31 -0.03
C ALA A 71 13.50 -8.51 0.02
N HIS A 72 13.93 -7.97 -1.11
CA HIS A 72 15.12 -7.13 -1.20
C HIS A 72 15.01 -5.87 -0.32
N GLU A 73 13.86 -5.19 -0.33
CA GLU A 73 13.61 -4.03 0.57
C GLU A 73 13.69 -4.39 2.05
N LEU A 74 13.31 -5.62 2.43
CA LEU A 74 13.43 -6.11 3.80
C LEU A 74 14.87 -6.50 4.17
N GLU A 75 15.62 -7.06 3.22
CA GLU A 75 17.03 -7.41 3.41
C GLU A 75 17.90 -6.15 3.62
N ASP A 76 17.60 -5.07 2.90
CA ASP A 76 18.33 -3.80 2.96
C ASP A 76 17.82 -2.84 4.04
N LEU A 77 16.79 -3.23 4.81
CA LEU A 77 16.17 -2.43 5.85
C LEU A 77 17.14 -2.12 7.00
N SER A 78 17.85 -1.00 6.88
CA SER A 78 18.92 -0.57 7.80
C SER A 78 18.55 0.66 8.64
N TYR A 79 17.35 1.21 8.46
CA TYR A 79 16.89 2.41 9.17
C TYR A 79 16.03 2.06 10.40
N PRO A 80 16.16 2.80 11.52
CA PRO A 80 15.38 2.53 12.73
C PRO A 80 13.95 3.08 12.68
N ILE A 81 13.69 4.09 11.83
CA ILE A 81 12.37 4.74 11.72
C ILE A 81 12.16 5.20 10.28
N PHE A 82 11.09 4.74 9.64
CA PHE A 82 10.72 5.05 8.26
C PHE A 82 10.73 6.56 7.93
N ARG A 83 10.15 7.41 8.78
CA ARG A 83 10.09 8.86 8.50
C ARG A 83 11.45 9.53 8.29
N LYS A 84 12.54 8.93 8.78
CA LYS A 84 13.91 9.45 8.60
C LYS A 84 14.46 9.20 7.19
N THR A 85 13.83 8.32 6.42
CA THR A 85 14.25 8.00 5.04
C THR A 85 13.57 8.90 4.01
N ILE A 86 12.60 9.72 4.40
CA ILE A 86 11.74 10.46 3.46
C ILE A 86 12.25 11.89 3.29
N CYS A 87 12.78 12.21 2.11
CA CYS A 87 13.28 13.55 1.80
C CYS A 87 12.34 14.39 0.91
N ASN A 88 11.43 13.73 0.19
CA ASN A 88 10.50 14.43 -0.71
C ASN A 88 9.31 15.01 0.07
N ALA A 89 9.07 16.32 -0.04
CA ALA A 89 8.03 17.03 0.73
C ALA A 89 6.61 16.45 0.55
N ASN A 90 6.24 16.04 -0.67
CA ASN A 90 4.92 15.44 -0.92
C ASN A 90 4.80 14.08 -0.24
N ARG A 91 5.87 13.27 -0.27
CA ARG A 91 5.90 11.97 0.42
C ARG A 91 5.91 12.13 1.94
N VAL A 92 6.60 13.14 2.48
CA VAL A 92 6.58 13.47 3.92
C VAL A 92 5.15 13.79 4.36
N LEU A 93 4.45 14.67 3.63
CA LEU A 93 3.07 15.03 3.95
C LEU A 93 2.13 13.82 3.87
N ALA A 94 2.27 12.99 2.84
CA ALA A 94 1.45 11.79 2.67
C ALA A 94 1.67 10.78 3.81
N ALA A 95 2.94 10.49 4.15
CA ALA A 95 3.28 9.57 5.23
C ALA A 95 2.79 10.07 6.60
N ALA A 96 2.95 11.36 6.89
CA ALA A 96 2.46 11.97 8.13
C ALA A 96 0.93 11.87 8.26
N ARG A 97 0.19 12.16 7.18
CA ARG A 97 -1.27 12.01 7.19
C ARG A 97 -1.72 10.56 7.38
N CYS A 98 -1.00 9.61 6.79
CA CYS A 98 -1.29 8.20 6.99
C CYS A 98 -1.06 7.78 8.45
N ASP A 99 0.06 8.19 9.04
CA ASP A 99 0.39 7.95 10.46
C ASP A 99 -0.68 8.53 11.39
N ASP A 100 -1.12 9.76 11.14
CA ASP A 100 -2.18 10.40 11.92
C ASP A 100 -3.51 9.64 11.86
N VAL A 101 -3.92 9.16 10.68
CA VAL A 101 -5.14 8.36 10.52
C VAL A 101 -5.02 7.04 11.26
N MET A 102 -3.87 6.36 11.18
CA MET A 102 -3.65 5.10 11.90
C MET A 102 -3.62 5.30 13.41
N ARG A 103 -2.99 6.38 13.88
CA ARG A 103 -2.99 6.77 15.30
C ARG A 103 -4.40 7.07 15.80
N GLN A 104 -5.21 7.78 15.00
CA GLN A 104 -6.61 8.03 15.35
C GLN A 104 -7.40 6.72 15.45
N ALA A 105 -7.22 5.80 14.49
CA ALA A 105 -7.85 4.48 14.55
C ALA A 105 -7.46 3.69 15.81
N GLN A 106 -6.19 3.77 16.22
CA GLN A 106 -5.71 3.18 17.48
C GLN A 106 -6.43 3.77 18.69
N GLU A 107 -6.50 5.10 18.82
CA GLU A 107 -7.15 5.72 19.98
C GLU A 107 -8.66 5.44 20.01
N SER A 108 -9.34 5.48 18.85
CA SER A 108 -10.74 5.08 18.76
C SER A 108 -10.98 3.65 19.24
N ALA A 109 -10.10 2.73 18.84
CA ALA A 109 -10.17 1.33 19.27
C ALA A 109 -9.95 1.19 20.79
N ARG A 110 -9.01 1.96 21.38
CA ARG A 110 -8.77 1.98 22.84
C ARG A 110 -9.96 2.53 23.62
N GLU A 111 -10.70 3.46 23.04
CA GLU A 111 -11.93 4.04 23.63
C GLU A 111 -13.15 3.12 23.45
N GLY A 112 -13.01 2.01 22.71
CA GLY A 112 -14.11 1.08 22.43
C GLY A 112 -15.15 1.66 21.47
N MET A 113 -14.76 2.59 20.59
CA MET A 113 -15.63 3.11 19.55
C MET A 113 -15.65 2.14 18.36
N ASP A 114 -16.73 1.37 18.24
CA ASP A 114 -16.97 0.52 17.08
C ASP A 114 -16.97 1.36 15.80
N GLN A 115 -16.21 0.90 14.81
CA GLN A 115 -16.22 1.46 13.45
C GLN A 115 -17.02 0.52 12.55
N ASP A 116 -17.90 1.08 11.73
CA ASP A 116 -18.63 0.30 10.74
C ASP A 116 -17.66 -0.26 9.70
N SER A 117 -17.55 -1.59 9.63
CA SER A 117 -16.79 -2.26 8.58
C SER A 117 -17.64 -2.35 7.31
N ALA A 118 -17.14 -1.78 6.21
CA ALA A 118 -17.72 -1.97 4.88
C ALA A 118 -17.43 -3.36 4.28
N CYS A 119 -16.65 -4.21 4.97
CA CYS A 119 -16.41 -5.59 4.56
C CYS A 119 -17.66 -6.42 4.91
N GLU A 120 -18.59 -6.55 3.95
CA GLU A 120 -19.69 -7.51 4.01
C GLU A 120 -19.11 -8.94 3.92
N ARG A 121 -18.61 -9.46 5.04
CA ARG A 121 -18.36 -10.90 5.17
C ARG A 121 -19.67 -11.58 5.58
N PRO A 122 -20.04 -12.71 4.94
CA PRO A 122 -21.13 -13.56 5.44
C PRO A 122 -20.93 -13.82 6.93
N ALA A 123 -22.01 -13.80 7.71
CA ALA A 123 -21.92 -13.93 9.17
C ALA A 123 -21.14 -15.18 9.64
N GLU A 124 -21.11 -16.21 8.79
CA GLU A 124 -20.46 -17.51 8.95
C GLU A 124 -18.94 -17.47 8.73
N GLU A 125 -18.42 -16.45 8.04
CA GLU A 125 -16.99 -16.24 7.74
C GLU A 125 -16.36 -15.15 8.61
N ARG A 126 -17.15 -14.54 9.50
CA ARG A 126 -16.60 -13.65 10.53
C ARG A 126 -15.81 -14.53 11.51
N PRO A 127 -14.51 -14.26 11.75
CA PRO A 127 -13.75 -15.00 12.74
C PRO A 127 -14.49 -14.95 14.09
N ALA A 128 -14.60 -16.10 14.77
CA ALA A 128 -15.32 -16.24 16.03
C ALA A 128 -14.79 -15.32 17.15
N GLU A 129 -13.57 -14.84 16.98
CA GLU A 129 -12.95 -13.78 17.77
C GLU A 129 -12.61 -12.65 16.80
N GLU A 130 -13.47 -11.62 16.70
CA GLU A 130 -12.95 -10.29 16.40
C GLU A 130 -11.89 -10.03 17.45
N ILE A 131 -10.63 -9.84 17.03
CA ILE A 131 -9.50 -9.62 17.94
C ILE A 131 -9.91 -8.48 18.87
N PRO A 132 -10.22 -8.77 20.15
CA PRO A 132 -10.69 -7.73 21.05
C PRO A 132 -9.51 -6.78 21.26
N TYR A 133 -9.71 -5.48 21.04
CA TYR A 133 -8.70 -4.47 21.36
C TYR A 133 -8.52 -4.25 22.89
N LYS A 134 -9.03 -5.18 23.73
CA LYS A 134 -8.93 -5.15 25.19
C LYS A 134 -7.80 -6.01 25.71
#